data_AF-A0A258KCQ1-F1
#
_entry.id   AF-A0A258KCQ1-F1
#
_cell.length_a   1.000
_cell.length_b   1.000
_cell.length_c   1.000
_cell.angle_alpha   90.00
_cell.angle_beta   90.00
_cell.angle_gamma   90.00
#
_symmetry.space_group_name_H-M   'P 1'
#
loop_
_entity.id
_entity.type
_entity.pdbx_description
1 polymer ?
#
loop_
_entity_poly.entity_id
_entity_poly.type
_entity_poly.pdbx_seq_one_letter_code
_entity_poly.pdbx_strand_id
1 'polypeptide(L)'
;AVTADLPERMSIRGRPVDPPAPLVLLMHKPLGVVCSHKEDGERIYDLLPRRWRIRDPGLSTVGRLDKDTSGLILITDDGDYLHRVISPKRHVPKTYLATLDRPLKGSEGAIFSSGELMLEGEEKPLLPAELAVIDPHHARLTITEGRYHQVRRMFAAVGNHVLELHRERIGGLVLPSDLEPGQHRILTAAEAEKVFGDE
;
A
#
# COMPACT_ATOMS: atom_id res chain seq x y z
N ALA A 1 -26.20 13.68 -11.99
CA ALA A 1 -25.94 12.53 -11.11
C ALA A 1 -24.99 12.95 -9.98
N VAL A 2 -24.99 12.22 -8.86
CA VAL A 2 -23.97 12.37 -7.81
C VAL A 2 -22.79 11.50 -8.22
N THR A 3 -21.70 12.13 -8.65
CA THR A 3 -20.54 11.50 -9.32
C THR A 3 -19.24 12.05 -8.72
N ALA A 4 -18.09 11.40 -8.96
CA ALA A 4 -16.81 11.75 -8.33
C ALA A 4 -16.35 13.20 -8.63
N ASP A 5 -16.77 13.78 -9.75
CA ASP A 5 -16.51 15.16 -10.18
C ASP A 5 -17.42 16.20 -9.50
N LEU A 6 -18.33 15.79 -8.59
CA LEU A 6 -19.24 16.69 -7.88
C LEU A 6 -18.53 17.89 -7.21
N PRO A 7 -17.35 17.74 -6.57
CA PRO A 7 -16.62 18.86 -5.98
C PRO A 7 -16.16 19.92 -7.00
N GLU A 8 -15.97 19.55 -8.27
CA GLU A 8 -15.55 20.46 -9.34
C GLU A 8 -16.72 21.30 -9.86
N ARG A 9 -17.92 20.73 -9.86
CA ARG A 9 -19.13 21.35 -10.43
C ARG A 9 -20.09 21.95 -9.39
N MET A 10 -19.84 21.76 -8.09
CA MET A 10 -20.71 22.25 -7.02
C MET A 10 -19.92 22.79 -5.82
N SER A 11 -20.33 23.98 -5.38
CA SER A 11 -19.83 24.60 -4.15
C SER A 11 -20.97 25.08 -3.26
N ILE A 12 -20.73 25.09 -1.95
CA ILE A 12 -21.63 25.68 -0.95
C ILE A 12 -20.86 26.80 -0.26
N ARG A 13 -21.38 28.03 -0.35
CA ARG A 13 -20.70 29.24 0.19
C ARG A 13 -19.25 29.38 -0.34
N GLY A 14 -19.06 29.12 -1.63
CA GLY A 14 -17.76 29.24 -2.31
C GLY A 14 -16.75 28.14 -1.98
N ARG A 15 -17.13 27.09 -1.23
CA ARG A 15 -16.28 25.94 -0.94
C ARG A 15 -16.79 24.70 -1.66
N PRO A 16 -15.92 23.90 -2.30
CA PRO A 16 -16.31 22.62 -2.87
C PRO A 16 -17.05 21.75 -1.85
N VAL A 17 -18.03 21.00 -2.36
CA VAL A 17 -18.65 19.93 -1.57
C VAL A 17 -17.67 18.78 -1.38
N ASP A 18 -17.93 17.93 -0.38
CA ASP A 18 -17.09 16.76 -0.18
C ASP A 18 -17.35 15.73 -1.30
N PRO A 19 -16.34 14.92 -1.69
CA PRO A 19 -16.54 13.85 -2.66
C PRO A 19 -17.62 12.88 -2.16
N PRO A 20 -18.54 12.44 -3.03
CA PRO A 20 -19.57 11.49 -2.64
C PRO A 20 -18.97 10.10 -2.37
N ALA A 21 -19.68 9.31 -1.56
CA ALA A 21 -19.40 7.88 -1.42
C ALA A 21 -19.91 7.09 -2.65
N PRO A 22 -19.25 5.98 -3.03
CA PRO A 22 -17.99 5.49 -2.47
C PRO A 22 -16.79 6.35 -2.89
N LEU A 23 -15.90 6.65 -1.95
CA LEU A 23 -14.65 7.34 -2.19
C LEU A 23 -13.48 6.36 -2.09
N VAL A 24 -12.66 6.29 -3.14
CA VAL A 24 -11.36 5.62 -3.10
C VAL A 24 -10.25 6.64 -3.31
N LEU A 25 -9.30 6.68 -2.37
CA LEU A 25 -8.11 7.52 -2.43
C LEU A 25 -6.88 6.67 -2.68
N LEU A 26 -5.98 7.18 -3.53
CA LEU A 26 -4.59 6.74 -3.59
C LEU A 26 -3.75 7.77 -2.85
N MET A 27 -3.01 7.34 -1.82
CA MET A 27 -2.15 8.20 -1.03
C MET A 27 -0.70 7.73 -1.11
N HIS A 28 0.23 8.68 -1.22
CA HIS A 28 1.62 8.46 -0.91
C HIS A 28 1.79 8.57 0.62
N LYS A 29 1.83 7.45 1.33
CA LYS A 29 2.05 7.45 2.77
C LYS A 29 3.49 7.91 3.08
N PRO A 30 3.69 8.95 3.92
CA PRO A 30 5.02 9.33 4.37
C PRO A 30 5.53 8.38 5.48
N LEU A 31 6.84 8.44 5.74
CA LEU A 31 7.45 7.79 6.90
C LEU A 31 6.95 8.44 8.20
N GLY A 32 6.98 7.70 9.31
CA GLY A 32 6.62 8.19 10.64
C GLY A 32 5.12 8.18 10.95
N VAL A 33 4.27 8.00 9.94
CA VAL A 33 2.80 7.96 10.06
C VAL A 33 2.30 6.53 10.23
N VAL A 34 1.29 6.32 11.09
CA VAL A 34 0.71 5.00 11.39
C VAL A 34 -0.66 4.78 10.74
N CYS A 35 -0.96 3.53 10.37
CA CYS A 35 -2.26 3.14 9.77
C CYS A 35 -3.29 2.67 10.81
N SER A 36 -2.90 2.53 12.08
CA SER A 36 -3.73 1.95 13.15
C SER A 36 -4.12 3.00 14.18
N HIS A 37 -5.32 2.86 14.76
CA HIS A 37 -5.73 3.65 15.93
C HIS A 37 -5.01 3.27 17.22
N LYS A 38 -4.40 2.08 17.26
CA LYS A 38 -3.76 1.50 18.45
C LYS A 38 -2.27 1.85 18.59
N GLU A 39 -1.68 2.48 17.58
CA GLU A 39 -0.26 2.84 17.57
C GLU A 39 -0.06 4.32 17.87
N ASP A 40 1.03 4.63 18.58
CA ASP A 40 1.41 5.99 18.91
C ASP A 40 2.06 6.71 17.71
N GLY A 41 1.55 7.89 17.41
CA GLY A 41 2.05 8.76 16.35
C GLY A 41 0.94 9.48 15.59
N GLU A 42 1.35 10.31 14.64
CA GLU A 42 0.44 10.92 13.66
C GLU A 42 -0.20 9.83 12.80
N ARG A 43 -1.53 9.89 12.67
CA ARG A 43 -2.29 8.87 11.94
C ARG A 43 -2.42 9.27 10.49
N ILE A 44 -2.50 8.28 9.61
CA ILE A 44 -2.69 8.52 8.18
C ILE A 44 -3.94 9.35 7.86
N TYR A 45 -5.00 9.20 8.68
CA TYR A 45 -6.23 9.98 8.52
C TYR A 45 -6.05 11.45 8.89
N ASP A 46 -5.07 11.80 9.74
CA ASP A 46 -4.80 13.18 10.13
C ASP A 46 -4.26 14.01 8.96
N LEU A 47 -3.71 13.34 7.94
CA LEU A 47 -3.29 13.93 6.66
C LEU A 47 -4.46 14.28 5.73
N LEU A 48 -5.69 13.86 6.06
CA LEU A 48 -6.88 14.12 5.25
C LEU A 48 -7.66 15.35 5.74
N PRO A 49 -8.42 16.01 4.85
CA PRO A 49 -9.30 17.11 5.24
C PRO A 49 -10.20 16.72 6.41
N ARG A 50 -10.28 17.57 7.45
CA ARG A 50 -11.07 17.30 8.67
C ARG A 50 -12.51 16.89 8.39
N ARG A 51 -13.14 17.47 7.36
CA ARG A 51 -14.51 17.13 6.92
C ARG A 51 -14.62 15.68 6.45
N TRP A 52 -13.59 15.16 5.82
CA TRP A 52 -13.58 13.79 5.31
C TRP A 52 -13.42 12.76 6.42
N ARG A 53 -12.85 13.14 7.56
CA ARG A 53 -12.69 12.25 8.72
C ARG A 53 -13.99 11.99 9.49
N ILE A 54 -15.01 12.83 9.31
CA ILE A 54 -16.28 12.75 10.03
C ILE A 54 -17.43 12.16 9.19
N ARG A 55 -17.11 11.61 8.01
CA ARG A 55 -18.09 10.96 7.13
C ARG A 55 -18.57 9.63 7.72
N ASP A 56 -19.74 9.18 7.26
CA ASP A 56 -20.34 7.89 7.59
C ASP A 56 -20.81 7.20 6.30
N PRO A 57 -20.29 6.02 5.93
CA PRO A 57 -19.26 5.23 6.62
C PRO A 57 -17.88 5.91 6.64
N GLY A 58 -17.09 5.66 7.70
CA GLY A 58 -15.77 6.26 7.89
C GLY A 58 -14.69 5.71 6.94
N LEU A 59 -13.69 6.54 6.64
CA LEU A 59 -12.54 6.15 5.81
C LEU A 59 -11.65 5.12 6.53
N SER A 60 -11.25 4.08 5.81
CA SER A 60 -10.39 3.00 6.27
C SER A 60 -9.26 2.72 5.27
N THR A 61 -8.06 2.44 5.75
CA THR A 61 -6.96 1.99 4.88
C THR A 61 -7.21 0.61 4.31
N VAL A 62 -6.91 0.42 3.02
CA VAL A 62 -6.93 -0.89 2.36
C VAL A 62 -5.61 -1.59 2.61
N GLY A 63 -5.61 -2.45 3.62
CA GLY A 63 -4.40 -3.02 4.17
C GLY A 63 -3.63 -1.98 4.99
N ARG A 64 -2.37 -2.27 5.28
CA ARG A 64 -1.52 -1.43 6.14
C ARG A 64 -0.12 -1.30 5.57
N LEU A 65 0.55 -0.23 5.95
CA LEU A 65 1.98 -0.05 5.83
C LEU A 65 2.53 0.27 7.23
N ASP A 66 3.71 -0.26 7.52
CA ASP A 66 4.38 -0.03 8.79
C ASP A 66 4.81 1.44 8.91
N LYS A 67 5.08 1.88 10.13
CA LYS A 67 5.47 3.28 10.42
C LYS A 67 6.70 3.71 9.62
N ASP A 68 7.64 2.80 9.44
CA ASP A 68 8.92 2.99 8.72
C ASP A 68 8.84 2.61 7.24
N THR A 69 7.64 2.40 6.69
CA THR A 69 7.41 2.08 5.28
C THR A 69 6.63 3.20 4.61
N SER A 70 7.12 3.64 3.45
CA SER A 70 6.51 4.71 2.64
C SER A 70 5.78 4.15 1.41
N GLY A 71 5.10 5.03 0.69
CA GLY A 71 4.57 4.74 -0.64
C GLY A 71 3.06 4.49 -0.68
N LEU A 72 2.63 3.83 -1.74
CA LEU A 72 1.24 3.67 -2.12
C LEU A 72 0.42 2.95 -1.06
N ILE A 73 -0.66 3.59 -0.63
CA ILE A 73 -1.73 2.97 0.17
C ILE A 73 -3.07 3.51 -0.32
N LEU A 74 -4.08 2.64 -0.31
CA LEU A 74 -5.45 3.06 -0.64
C LEU A 74 -6.22 3.34 0.64
N ILE A 75 -7.14 4.30 0.59
CA ILE A 75 -8.06 4.63 1.67
C ILE A 75 -9.46 4.72 1.09
N THR A 76 -10.45 4.09 1.72
CA THR A 76 -11.81 4.04 1.19
C THR A 76 -12.87 4.05 2.28
N ASP A 77 -14.07 4.54 1.97
CA ASP A 77 -15.29 4.33 2.77
C ASP A 77 -16.15 3.15 2.23
N ASP A 78 -15.70 2.50 1.14
CA ASP A 78 -16.30 1.29 0.58
C ASP A 78 -15.67 0.02 1.21
N GLY A 79 -16.42 -0.58 2.15
CA GLY A 79 -16.01 -1.80 2.83
C GLY A 79 -15.89 -3.01 1.90
N ASP A 80 -16.74 -3.12 0.87
CA ASP A 80 -16.70 -4.25 -0.07
C ASP A 80 -15.46 -4.16 -0.95
N TYR A 81 -15.11 -2.97 -1.45
CA TYR A 81 -13.86 -2.73 -2.16
C TYR A 81 -12.66 -3.07 -1.29
N LEU A 82 -12.62 -2.56 -0.04
CA LEU A 82 -11.55 -2.85 0.91
C LEU A 82 -11.36 -4.36 1.08
N HIS A 83 -12.44 -5.09 1.39
CA HIS A 83 -12.42 -6.54 1.61
C HIS A 83 -11.95 -7.30 0.36
N ARG A 84 -12.36 -6.87 -0.84
CA ARG A 84 -11.91 -7.48 -2.09
C ARG A 84 -10.40 -7.33 -2.28
N VAL A 85 -9.84 -6.15 -2.05
CA VAL A 85 -8.40 -5.89 -2.26
C VAL A 85 -7.52 -6.63 -1.25
N ILE A 86 -7.92 -6.66 0.03
CA ILE A 86 -7.10 -7.31 1.08
C ILE A 86 -7.32 -8.83 1.17
N SER A 87 -8.31 -9.38 0.46
CA SER A 87 -8.65 -10.79 0.55
C SER A 87 -7.44 -11.67 0.18
N PRO A 88 -7.00 -12.60 1.05
CA PRO A 88 -5.94 -13.53 0.71
C PRO A 88 -6.26 -14.37 -0.55
N LYS A 89 -7.55 -14.60 -0.83
CA LYS A 89 -8.00 -15.38 -1.99
C LYS A 89 -7.72 -14.69 -3.33
N ARG A 90 -7.61 -13.36 -3.34
CA ARG A 90 -7.46 -12.55 -4.55
C ARG A 90 -6.00 -12.40 -4.98
N HIS A 91 -5.04 -12.68 -4.09
CA HIS A 91 -3.60 -12.63 -4.39
C HIS A 91 -3.16 -11.33 -5.08
N VAL A 92 -3.78 -10.19 -4.74
CA VAL A 92 -3.44 -8.90 -5.35
C VAL A 92 -1.96 -8.60 -5.12
N PRO A 93 -1.13 -8.45 -6.17
CA PRO A 93 0.30 -8.28 -6.03
C PRO A 93 0.62 -6.92 -5.43
N LYS A 94 1.68 -6.86 -4.61
CA LYS A 94 2.16 -5.65 -3.95
C LYS A 94 3.66 -5.60 -4.18
N THR A 95 4.11 -4.56 -4.86
CA THR A 95 5.50 -4.41 -5.27
C THR A 95 6.18 -3.34 -4.43
N TYR A 96 7.32 -3.72 -3.85
CA TYR A 96 8.10 -2.87 -2.97
C TYR A 96 9.48 -2.66 -3.55
N LEU A 97 9.96 -1.41 -3.52
CA LEU A 97 11.35 -1.07 -3.68
C LEU A 97 12.02 -1.12 -2.30
N ALA A 98 13.02 -1.98 -2.16
CA ALA A 98 13.79 -2.16 -0.94
C ALA A 98 15.24 -1.67 -1.13
N THR A 99 15.70 -0.84 -0.21
CA THR A 99 17.11 -0.45 -0.05
C THR A 99 17.74 -1.31 1.03
N LEU A 100 18.87 -1.94 0.73
CA LEU A 100 19.48 -2.99 1.55
C LEU A 100 20.82 -2.53 2.14
N ASP A 101 21.07 -2.95 3.37
CA ASP A 101 22.33 -2.69 4.09
C ASP A 101 23.54 -3.36 3.42
N ARG A 102 23.34 -4.56 2.87
CA ARG A 102 24.39 -5.37 2.25
C ARG A 102 24.08 -5.67 0.79
N PRO A 103 25.10 -5.89 -0.05
CA PRO A 103 24.87 -6.27 -1.42
C PRO A 103 24.17 -7.63 -1.49
N LEU A 104 23.27 -7.78 -2.46
CA LEU A 104 22.61 -9.05 -2.79
C LEU A 104 23.65 -10.10 -3.19
N LYS A 105 23.46 -11.34 -2.72
CA LYS A 105 24.37 -12.46 -2.99
C LYS A 105 24.02 -13.22 -4.27
N GLY A 106 22.83 -12.98 -4.84
CA GLY A 106 22.31 -13.64 -6.03
C GLY A 106 21.51 -14.91 -5.76
N SER A 107 21.46 -15.38 -4.51
CA SER A 107 20.65 -16.54 -4.10
C SER A 107 19.22 -16.17 -3.70
N GLU A 108 18.97 -14.90 -3.38
CA GLU A 108 17.72 -14.40 -2.80
C GLU A 108 16.52 -14.67 -3.71
N GLY A 109 16.68 -14.48 -5.02
CA GLY A 109 15.61 -14.70 -5.99
C GLY A 109 15.07 -16.13 -5.94
N ALA A 110 15.96 -17.13 -5.96
CA ALA A 110 15.56 -18.54 -5.89
C ALA A 110 14.91 -18.90 -4.54
N ILE A 111 15.39 -18.33 -3.44
CA ILE A 111 14.83 -18.54 -2.10
C ILE A 111 13.43 -17.93 -1.99
N PHE A 112 13.23 -16.73 -2.52
CA PHE A 112 11.95 -16.03 -2.44
C PHE A 112 10.90 -16.63 -3.39
N SER A 113 11.32 -17.13 -4.55
CA SER A 113 10.42 -17.76 -5.52
C SER A 113 10.06 -19.22 -5.19
N SER A 114 10.72 -19.86 -4.22
CA SER A 114 10.52 -21.30 -3.95
C SER A 114 9.15 -21.63 -3.36
N GLY A 115 8.53 -20.68 -2.64
CA GLY A 115 7.35 -20.96 -1.82
C GLY A 115 7.63 -21.84 -0.60
N GLU A 116 8.91 -21.98 -0.22
CA GLU A 116 9.35 -22.83 0.90
C GLU A 116 9.93 -22.02 2.07
N LEU A 117 10.15 -20.72 1.89
CA LEU A 117 10.73 -19.86 2.92
C LEU A 117 9.80 -19.78 4.15
N MET A 118 10.26 -20.29 5.28
CA MET A 118 9.60 -20.17 6.57
C MET A 118 10.14 -18.96 7.33
N LEU A 119 9.26 -18.07 7.79
CA LEU A 119 9.65 -17.02 8.73
C LEU A 119 9.48 -17.51 10.17
N GLU A 120 10.35 -17.05 11.07
CA GLU A 120 10.26 -17.37 12.50
C GLU A 120 8.90 -16.95 13.08
N GLY A 121 8.22 -17.86 13.76
CA GLY A 121 6.90 -17.64 14.34
C GLY A 121 5.71 -17.84 13.38
N GLU A 122 5.95 -18.20 12.11
CA GLU A 122 4.90 -18.58 11.17
C GLU A 122 4.69 -20.11 11.15
N GLU A 123 3.45 -20.55 10.97
CA GLU A 123 3.11 -21.98 10.88
C GLU A 123 3.21 -22.54 9.45
N LYS A 124 3.26 -21.66 8.44
CA LYS A 124 3.23 -22.02 7.02
C LYS A 124 4.30 -21.26 6.25
N PRO A 125 4.86 -21.84 5.17
CA PRO A 125 5.83 -21.13 4.35
C PRO A 125 5.16 -19.97 3.63
N LEU A 126 5.98 -19.00 3.22
CA LEU A 126 5.52 -17.89 2.40
C LEU A 126 5.09 -18.38 1.02
N LEU A 127 4.17 -17.66 0.40
CA LEU A 127 3.88 -17.86 -1.02
C LEU A 127 5.08 -17.42 -1.87
N PRO A 128 5.25 -17.98 -3.08
CA PRO A 128 6.27 -17.52 -4.02
C PRO A 128 6.22 -16.00 -4.22
N ALA A 129 7.39 -15.38 -4.16
CA ALA A 129 7.58 -13.96 -4.39
C ALA A 129 8.59 -13.73 -5.52
N GLU A 130 8.36 -12.68 -6.29
CA GLU A 130 9.22 -12.32 -7.41
C GLU A 130 10.20 -11.22 -6.99
N LEU A 131 11.49 -11.48 -7.19
CA LEU A 131 12.57 -10.53 -6.92
C LEU A 131 13.20 -10.08 -8.24
N ALA A 132 13.14 -8.79 -8.52
CA ALA A 132 13.91 -8.15 -9.57
C ALA A 132 15.05 -7.33 -8.96
N VAL A 133 16.29 -7.70 -9.26
CA VAL A 133 17.49 -6.98 -8.82
C VAL A 133 17.66 -5.73 -9.68
N ILE A 134 17.79 -4.56 -9.05
CA ILE A 134 18.06 -3.29 -9.75
C ILE A 134 19.56 -3.03 -9.77
N ASP A 135 20.19 -3.13 -8.59
CA ASP A 135 21.62 -3.01 -8.39
C ASP A 135 22.02 -3.78 -7.11
N PRO A 136 23.30 -3.79 -6.67
CA PRO A 136 23.71 -4.57 -5.51
C PRO A 136 22.89 -4.27 -4.23
N HIS A 137 22.45 -3.04 -4.01
CA HIS A 137 21.75 -2.63 -2.78
C HIS A 137 20.27 -2.35 -2.96
N HIS A 138 19.74 -2.37 -4.19
CA HIS A 138 18.33 -2.12 -4.47
C HIS A 138 17.68 -3.30 -5.17
N ALA A 139 16.51 -3.70 -4.67
CA ALA A 139 15.69 -4.70 -5.30
C ALA A 139 14.21 -4.35 -5.23
N ARG A 140 13.49 -4.80 -6.25
CA ARG A 140 12.05 -4.81 -6.31
C ARG A 140 11.53 -6.19 -5.90
N LEU A 141 10.70 -6.24 -4.87
CA LEU A 141 10.08 -7.47 -4.39
C LEU A 141 8.56 -7.39 -4.54
N THR A 142 7.97 -8.32 -5.29
CA THR A 142 6.53 -8.46 -5.46
C THR A 142 6.02 -9.64 -4.64
N ILE A 143 5.06 -9.38 -3.74
CA ILE A 143 4.39 -10.40 -2.90
C ILE A 143 2.87 -10.33 -3.10
N THR A 144 2.20 -11.47 -2.98
CA THR A 144 0.73 -11.56 -3.13
C THR A 144 -0.01 -11.76 -1.80
N GLU A 145 0.72 -12.10 -0.73
CA GLU A 145 0.24 -12.08 0.65
C GLU A 145 0.72 -10.83 1.40
N GLY A 146 0.42 -10.74 2.70
CA GLY A 146 0.74 -9.57 3.50
C GLY A 146 0.86 -9.90 4.99
N ARG A 147 1.89 -10.69 5.34
CA ARG A 147 2.19 -11.03 6.74
C ARG A 147 2.87 -9.87 7.47
N TYR A 148 2.88 -9.94 8.80
CA TYR A 148 3.49 -8.91 9.64
C TYR A 148 4.98 -8.71 9.27
N HIS A 149 5.34 -7.49 8.87
CA HIS A 149 6.68 -7.08 8.43
C HIS A 149 7.32 -8.01 7.37
N GLN A 150 6.51 -8.62 6.51
CA GLN A 150 6.93 -9.73 5.63
C GLN A 150 8.20 -9.43 4.83
N VAL A 151 8.24 -8.33 4.07
CA VAL A 151 9.40 -7.99 3.21
C VAL A 151 10.68 -7.84 4.04
N ARG A 152 10.62 -7.13 5.17
CA ARG A 152 11.77 -6.95 6.07
C ARG A 152 12.25 -8.30 6.63
N ARG A 153 11.31 -9.16 7.04
CA ARG A 153 11.62 -10.50 7.57
C ARG A 153 12.18 -11.45 6.50
N MET A 154 11.73 -11.34 5.25
CA MET A 154 12.28 -12.12 4.13
C MET A 154 13.76 -11.79 3.90
N PHE A 155 14.11 -10.50 3.82
CA PHE A 155 15.52 -10.10 3.70
C PHE A 155 16.36 -10.44 4.93
N ALA A 156 15.78 -10.34 6.14
CA ALA A 156 16.44 -10.79 7.37
C ALA A 156 16.77 -12.28 7.35
N ALA A 157 15.86 -13.12 6.85
CA ALA A 157 16.06 -14.57 6.77
C ALA A 157 17.22 -14.98 5.86
N VAL A 158 17.56 -14.17 4.84
CA VAL A 158 18.73 -14.38 3.96
C VAL A 158 19.99 -13.62 4.43
N GLY A 159 19.94 -13.05 5.63
CA GLY A 159 21.08 -12.39 6.28
C GLY A 159 21.35 -10.96 5.80
N ASN A 160 20.32 -10.27 5.33
CA ASN A 160 20.36 -8.86 4.94
C ASN A 160 19.42 -8.01 5.81
N HIS A 161 19.51 -6.69 5.71
CA HIS A 161 18.65 -5.76 6.44
C HIS A 161 18.08 -4.70 5.49
N VAL A 162 16.78 -4.44 5.60
CA VAL A 162 16.10 -3.41 4.79
C VAL A 162 16.22 -2.07 5.51
N LEU A 163 16.97 -1.15 4.92
CA LEU A 163 17.14 0.23 5.41
C LEU A 163 15.91 1.07 5.08
N GLU A 164 15.45 1.00 3.85
CA GLU A 164 14.27 1.73 3.36
C GLU A 164 13.34 0.77 2.63
N LEU A 165 12.04 0.98 2.83
CA LEU A 165 11.00 0.20 2.16
C LEU A 165 9.93 1.15 1.62
N HIS A 166 9.67 1.03 0.33
CA HIS A 166 8.71 1.87 -0.37
C HIS A 166 7.79 1.00 -1.23
N ARG A 167 6.47 1.04 -0.98
CA ARG A 167 5.51 0.34 -1.85
C ARG A 167 5.18 1.21 -3.05
N GLU A 168 5.67 0.85 -4.23
CA GLU A 168 5.41 1.62 -5.46
C GLU A 168 4.13 1.18 -6.19
N ARG A 169 3.61 -0.02 -5.90
CA ARG A 169 2.47 -0.58 -6.66
C ARG A 169 1.59 -1.54 -5.85
N ILE A 170 0.29 -1.55 -6.14
CA ILE A 170 -0.69 -2.58 -5.73
C ILE A 170 -1.52 -2.98 -6.95
N GLY A 171 -1.47 -4.23 -7.38
CA GLY A 171 -2.10 -4.67 -8.63
C GLY A 171 -1.61 -3.82 -9.81
N GLY A 172 -2.52 -3.41 -10.69
CA GLY A 172 -2.26 -2.44 -11.75
C GLY A 172 -2.19 -0.97 -11.30
N LEU A 173 -2.29 -0.65 -10.01
CA LEU A 173 -2.15 0.72 -9.51
C LEU A 173 -0.71 1.04 -9.14
N VAL A 174 -0.12 2.00 -9.85
CA VAL A 174 1.22 2.53 -9.62
C VAL A 174 1.14 3.87 -8.87
N LEU A 175 2.07 4.10 -7.95
CA LEU A 175 2.25 5.39 -7.30
C LEU A 175 2.67 6.44 -8.34
N PRO A 176 1.90 7.51 -8.57
CA PRO A 176 2.30 8.56 -9.49
C PRO A 176 3.60 9.22 -8.99
N SER A 177 4.54 9.46 -9.90
CA SER A 177 5.84 10.06 -9.58
C SER A 177 5.75 11.53 -9.15
N ASP A 178 4.64 12.19 -9.47
CA ASP A 178 4.32 13.58 -9.13
C ASP A 178 3.52 13.71 -7.82
N LEU A 179 3.19 12.59 -7.16
CA LEU A 179 2.46 12.60 -5.90
C LEU A 179 3.44 12.56 -4.72
N GLU A 180 3.62 13.70 -4.07
CA GLU A 180 4.56 13.86 -2.94
C GLU A 180 4.09 13.12 -1.68
N PRO A 181 5.01 12.73 -0.77
CA PRO A 181 4.65 12.14 0.52
C PRO A 181 3.60 12.96 1.29
N GLY A 182 2.54 12.30 1.75
CA GLY A 182 1.38 12.90 2.42
C GLY A 182 0.28 13.37 1.48
N GLN A 183 0.55 13.50 0.18
CA GLN A 183 -0.47 13.83 -0.81
C GLN A 183 -1.33 12.61 -1.16
N HIS A 184 -2.53 12.90 -1.62
CA HIS A 184 -3.50 11.92 -2.07
C HIS A 184 -4.24 12.43 -3.30
N ARG A 185 -4.75 11.49 -4.09
CA ARG A 185 -5.66 11.75 -5.21
C ARG A 185 -6.90 10.88 -5.10
N ILE A 186 -8.01 11.40 -5.61
CA ILE A 186 -9.26 10.64 -5.74
C ILE A 186 -9.14 9.75 -6.98
N LEU A 187 -9.50 8.48 -6.84
CA LEU A 187 -9.61 7.56 -7.97
C LEU A 187 -11.04 7.53 -8.49
N THR A 188 -11.18 7.49 -9.82
CA THR A 188 -12.43 7.07 -10.44
C THR A 188 -12.67 5.57 -10.19
N ALA A 189 -13.92 5.10 -10.30
CA ALA A 189 -14.23 3.67 -10.18
C ALA A 189 -13.42 2.80 -11.16
N ALA A 190 -13.22 3.28 -12.39
CA ALA A 190 -12.43 2.58 -13.40
C ALA A 190 -10.93 2.51 -13.03
N GLU A 191 -10.37 3.56 -12.45
CA GLU A 191 -9.00 3.52 -11.93
C GLU A 191 -8.89 2.60 -10.71
N ALA A 192 -9.82 2.68 -9.77
CA ALA A 192 -9.81 1.86 -8.56
C ALA A 192 -9.85 0.36 -8.88
N GLU A 193 -10.57 -0.06 -9.91
CA GLU A 193 -10.63 -1.47 -10.36
C GLU A 193 -9.32 -1.95 -11.00
N LYS A 194 -8.41 -1.06 -11.44
CA LYS A 194 -7.07 -1.46 -11.93
C LYS A 194 -6.26 -2.21 -10.88
N VAL A 195 -6.60 -2.07 -9.59
CA VAL A 195 -6.00 -2.86 -8.51
C VAL A 195 -6.16 -4.38 -8.69
N PHE A 196 -7.14 -4.82 -9.49
CA PHE A 196 -7.37 -6.24 -9.81
C PHE A 196 -6.84 -6.64 -11.19
N GLY A 197 -6.27 -5.71 -11.95
CA GLY A 197 -5.57 -6.02 -13.19
C GLY A 197 -4.15 -6.50 -12.92
N ASP A 198 -3.66 -7.36 -13.81
CA ASP A 198 -2.24 -7.66 -13.93
C ASP A 198 -1.53 -6.55 -14.73
N GLU A 199 -0.20 -6.58 -14.69
CA GLU A 199 0.69 -5.65 -15.41
C GLU A 199 0.46 -5.64 -16.93
#